data_AF-A0A537RLF1-F1
#
_entry.id   AF-A0A537RLF1-F1
#
_cell.length_a   1.000
_cell.length_b   1.000
_cell.length_c   1.000
_cell.angle_alpha   90.00
_cell.angle_beta   90.00
_cell.angle_gamma   90.00
#
_symmetry.space_group_name_H-M   'P 1'
#
loop_
_entity.id
_entity.type
_entity.pdbx_description
1 polymer ?
#
loop_
_entity_poly.entity_id
_entity_poly.type
_entity_poly.pdbx_seq_one_letter_code
_entity_poly.pdbx_strand_id
1 'polypeptide(L)'
;MGNTEVVTNGPQGAPPPNWSARRNVIESEHYDRLLESNRGFRQARIRKECGPITDPQLHQQCLDSFAQYEPAGAATGYGSSTSSRHHYRSSAGR
;
A
#
# COMPACT_ATOMS: atom_id res chain seq x y z
N MET A 1 2.92 23.64 12.30
CA MET A 1 2.98 22.17 12.28
C MET A 1 1.78 21.71 11.46
N GLY A 2 1.99 21.34 10.20
CA GLY A 2 0.91 20.96 9.29
C GLY A 2 0.48 19.53 9.59
N ASN A 3 -0.72 19.35 10.12
CA ASN A 3 -1.43 18.10 10.13
C ASN A 3 -1.71 17.69 8.68
N THR A 4 -0.86 16.84 8.11
CA THR A 4 -1.21 16.07 6.91
C THR A 4 -2.30 15.08 7.32
N GLU A 5 -3.52 15.58 7.42
CA GLU A 5 -4.72 14.77 7.52
C GLU A 5 -4.88 14.05 6.19
N VAL A 6 -4.68 12.74 6.22
CA VAL A 6 -4.92 11.88 5.06
C VAL A 6 -6.42 11.96 4.81
N VAL A 7 -6.82 12.73 3.78
CA VAL A 7 -8.21 12.78 3.31
C VAL A 7 -8.51 11.44 2.65
N THR A 8 -8.80 10.43 3.47
CA THR A 8 -9.50 9.24 2.99
C THR A 8 -10.88 9.74 2.58
N ASN A 9 -11.37 9.39 1.38
CA ASN A 9 -12.79 9.53 1.08
C ASN A 9 -13.54 8.79 2.18
N GLY A 10 -14.03 9.53 3.18
CA GLY A 10 -14.95 8.97 4.17
C GLY A 10 -16.13 8.35 3.44
N PRO A 11 -16.92 7.48 4.10
CA PRO A 11 -18.11 6.92 3.48
C PRO A 11 -18.89 8.05 2.80
N GLN A 12 -19.13 7.96 1.49
CA GLN A 12 -19.81 8.99 0.69
C GLN A 12 -21.32 9.04 0.99
N GLY A 13 -21.69 8.78 2.24
CA GLY A 13 -23.02 8.67 2.81
C GLY A 13 -22.92 8.62 4.33
N ALA A 14 -24.06 8.75 5.02
CA ALA A 14 -24.08 8.67 6.48
C ALA A 14 -23.38 7.39 6.95
N PRO A 15 -22.36 7.50 7.83
CA PRO A 15 -21.68 6.32 8.36
C PRO A 15 -22.69 5.40 9.04
N PRO A 16 -22.53 4.06 8.96
CA PRO A 16 -23.43 3.15 9.63
C PRO A 16 -23.47 3.45 11.13
N PRO A 17 -24.58 3.13 11.84
CA PRO A 17 -24.81 3.56 13.23
C PRO A 17 -23.76 3.06 14.25
N ASN A 18 -22.86 2.17 13.86
CA ASN A 18 -21.75 1.62 14.65
C ASN A 18 -20.36 2.00 14.11
N TRP A 19 -20.28 2.97 13.20
CA TRP A 19 -19.02 3.40 12.62
C TRP A 19 -18.16 4.17 13.61
N SER A 20 -16.86 3.92 13.59
CA SER A 20 -15.88 4.66 14.38
C SER A 20 -14.61 4.85 13.58
N ALA A 21 -14.20 6.10 13.36
CA ALA A 21 -12.93 6.42 12.70
C ALA A 21 -11.74 5.72 13.36
N ARG A 22 -11.72 5.68 14.70
CA ARG A 22 -10.67 4.99 15.47
C ARG A 22 -10.66 3.48 15.19
N ARG A 23 -11.83 2.85 15.06
CA ARG A 23 -11.93 1.43 14.71
C ARG A 23 -11.39 1.16 13.32
N ASN A 24 -11.71 2.02 12.34
CA ASN A 24 -11.19 1.88 10.98
C ASN A 24 -9.66 1.97 10.96
N VAL A 25 -9.06 2.91 11.70
CA VAL A 25 -7.59 3.03 11.79
C VAL A 25 -6.98 1.75 12.36
N ILE A 26 -7.51 1.23 13.48
CA ILE A 26 -7.01 -0.01 14.10
C ILE A 26 -7.18 -1.21 13.16
N GLU A 27 -8.30 -1.30 12.45
CA GLU A 27 -8.59 -2.37 11.52
C GLU A 27 -7.68 -2.31 10.28
N SER A 28 -7.38 -1.11 9.78
CA SER A 28 -6.40 -0.89 8.70
C SER A 28 -5.00 -1.32 9.12
N GLU A 29 -4.51 -0.86 10.29
CA GLU A 29 -3.19 -1.25 10.80
C GLU A 29 -3.07 -2.77 11.02
N HIS A 30 -4.14 -3.39 11.53
CA HIS A 30 -4.19 -4.84 11.71
C HIS A 30 -4.13 -5.57 10.36
N TYR A 31 -4.84 -5.07 9.36
CA TYR A 31 -4.81 -5.62 8.01
C TYR A 31 -3.41 -5.51 7.38
N ASP A 32 -2.74 -4.36 7.50
CA ASP A 32 -1.37 -4.16 6.99
C ASP A 32 -0.39 -5.12 7.67
N ARG A 33 -0.48 -5.27 9.00
CA ARG A 33 0.34 -6.23 9.74
C ARG A 33 0.12 -7.69 9.30
N LEU A 34 -1.11 -8.05 8.94
CA LEU A 34 -1.42 -9.38 8.40
C LEU A 34 -0.81 -9.59 7.01
N LEU A 35 -0.81 -8.56 6.16
CA LEU A 35 -0.16 -8.62 4.85
C LEU A 35 1.35 -8.84 5.00
N GLU A 36 1.99 -8.14 5.94
CA GLU A 36 3.44 -8.26 6.18
C GLU A 36 3.81 -9.62 6.78
N SER A 37 3.16 -10.00 7.87
CA SER A 37 3.56 -11.15 8.70
C SER A 37 3.08 -12.50 8.16
N ASN A 38 1.94 -12.56 7.46
CA ASN A 38 1.32 -13.81 7.03
C ASN A 38 1.33 -13.94 5.50
N ARG A 39 2.29 -14.73 4.99
CA ARG A 39 2.41 -15.02 3.55
C ARG A 39 1.14 -15.64 2.95
N GLY A 40 0.47 -16.54 3.68
CA GLY A 40 -0.75 -17.19 3.21
C GLY A 40 -1.91 -16.21 3.07
N PHE A 41 -2.06 -15.31 4.04
CA PHE A 41 -3.05 -14.23 3.96
C PHE A 41 -2.77 -13.31 2.77
N ARG A 42 -1.51 -12.89 2.59
CA ARG A 42 -1.10 -12.05 1.46
C ARG A 42 -1.40 -12.69 0.11
N GLN A 43 -1.02 -13.95 -0.08
CA GLN A 43 -1.29 -14.70 -1.31
C GLN A 43 -2.79 -14.85 -1.58
N ALA A 44 -3.59 -15.09 -0.54
CA ALA A 44 -5.05 -15.13 -0.68
C ALA A 44 -5.63 -13.78 -1.14
N ARG A 45 -5.08 -12.66 -0.64
CA ARG A 45 -5.46 -11.31 -1.08
C ARG A 45 -4.99 -11.03 -2.51
N ILE A 46 -3.74 -11.33 -2.86
CA ILE A 46 -3.23 -11.24 -4.24
C ILE A 46 -4.14 -11.99 -5.20
N ARG A 47 -4.51 -13.23 -4.87
CA ARG A 47 -5.42 -14.02 -5.73
C ARG A 47 -6.81 -13.40 -5.85
N LYS A 48 -7.33 -12.79 -4.79
CA LYS A 48 -8.66 -12.17 -4.79
C LYS A 48 -8.67 -10.85 -5.56
N GLU A 49 -7.66 -10.02 -5.37
CA GLU A 49 -7.58 -8.67 -5.94
C GLU A 49 -6.97 -8.68 -7.34
N CYS A 50 -5.86 -9.39 -7.56
CA CYS A 50 -5.17 -9.46 -8.86
C CYS A 50 -5.68 -10.59 -9.76
N GLY A 51 -6.29 -11.65 -9.19
CA GLY A 51 -6.82 -12.78 -9.97
C GLY A 51 -7.82 -12.43 -11.08
N PRO A 52 -8.77 -11.49 -10.89
CA PRO A 52 -9.68 -11.10 -11.96
C PRO A 52 -9.06 -10.17 -13.01
N ILE A 53 -7.83 -9.69 -12.79
CA ILE A 53 -7.13 -8.82 -13.73
C ILE A 53 -6.57 -9.66 -14.88
N THR A 54 -7.20 -9.56 -16.05
CA THR A 54 -6.80 -10.25 -17.28
C THR A 54 -5.72 -9.53 -18.07
N ASP A 55 -5.60 -8.21 -17.93
CA ASP A 55 -4.55 -7.42 -18.57
C ASP A 55 -3.20 -7.73 -17.90
N PRO A 56 -2.18 -8.20 -18.65
CA PRO A 56 -0.92 -8.64 -18.06
C PRO A 56 -0.12 -7.51 -17.42
N GLN A 57 -0.20 -6.29 -17.96
CA GLN A 57 0.51 -5.15 -17.41
C GLN A 57 -0.12 -4.70 -16.09
N LEU A 58 -1.45 -4.61 -16.04
CA LEU A 58 -2.19 -4.25 -14.84
C LEU A 58 -2.08 -5.35 -13.77
N HIS A 59 -2.00 -6.62 -14.19
CA HIS A 59 -1.77 -7.73 -13.28
C HIS A 59 -0.42 -7.61 -12.58
N GLN A 60 0.66 -7.32 -13.33
CA GLN A 60 1.98 -7.10 -12.73
C GLN A 60 2.00 -5.89 -11.79
N GLN A 61 1.38 -4.77 -12.19
CA GLN A 61 1.25 -3.59 -11.33
C GLN A 61 0.49 -3.89 -10.03
N CYS A 62 -0.52 -4.77 -10.10
CA CYS A 62 -1.23 -5.23 -8.91
C CYS A 62 -0.30 -6.04 -7.99
N LEU A 63 0.49 -6.97 -8.54
CA LEU A 63 1.47 -7.74 -7.76
C LEU A 63 2.54 -6.84 -7.12
N ASP A 64 3.04 -5.86 -7.86
CA ASP A 64 4.04 -4.89 -7.38
C ASP A 64 3.52 -4.09 -6.19
N SER A 65 2.21 -3.77 -6.17
CA SER A 65 1.56 -3.09 -5.05
C SER A 65 1.59 -3.92 -3.75
N PHE A 66 1.70 -5.25 -3.84
CA PHE A 66 1.88 -6.13 -2.69
C PHE A 66 3.35 -6.37 -2.30
N ALA A 67 4.30 -6.03 -3.17
CA ALA A 67 5.73 -6.24 -2.93
C ALA A 67 6.25 -5.40 -1.75
N GLN A 68 5.63 -4.25 -1.45
CA GLN A 68 5.96 -3.45 -0.27
C GLN A 68 5.71 -4.17 1.07
N TYR A 69 4.84 -5.20 1.07
CA TYR A 69 4.55 -6.04 2.24
C TYR A 69 5.35 -7.35 2.24
N GLU A 70 6.28 -7.54 1.30
CA GLU A 70 7.25 -8.63 1.38
C GLU A 70 8.28 -8.35 2.48
N PRO A 71 8.58 -9.32 3.36
CA PRO A 71 9.69 -9.17 4.29
C PRO A 71 10.98 -9.02 3.47
N ALA A 72 11.84 -8.08 3.86
CA ALA A 72 13.05 -7.63 3.13
C ALA A 72 14.08 -8.73 2.76
N GLY A 73 13.81 -10.01 3.06
CA GLY A 73 14.60 -11.17 2.65
C GLY A 73 13.95 -12.06 1.57
N ALA A 74 12.77 -11.72 1.04
CA ALA A 74 12.09 -12.50 0.01
C ALA A 74 12.20 -11.91 -1.41
N ALA A 75 12.74 -10.70 -1.56
CA ALA A 75 13.03 -10.09 -2.84
C ALA A 75 14.21 -10.81 -3.54
N THR A 76 13.95 -11.99 -4.09
CA THR A 76 14.77 -12.53 -5.17
C THR A 76 14.58 -11.64 -6.40
N GLY A 77 15.39 -10.58 -6.46
CA GLY A 77 16.06 -10.19 -7.70
C GLY A 77 15.28 -9.59 -8.86
N TYR A 78 14.02 -9.14 -8.69
CA TYR A 78 13.36 -8.29 -9.69
C TYR A 78 13.21 -6.86 -9.18
N GLY A 79 14.36 -6.23 -8.91
CA GLY A 79 14.44 -4.79 -8.76
C GLY A 79 14.27 -4.13 -10.13
N SER A 80 13.02 -3.95 -10.54
CA SER A 80 12.68 -3.11 -11.69
C SER A 80 13.19 -1.70 -11.42
N SER A 81 14.16 -1.30 -12.24
CA SER A 81 14.58 0.07 -12.49
C SER A 81 13.38 1.00 -12.56
N THR A 82 13.23 1.89 -11.59
CA THR A 82 12.92 3.33 -11.73
C THR A 82 12.37 3.86 -10.42
N SER A 83 13.12 4.74 -9.76
CA SER A 83 12.58 6.01 -9.25
C SER A 83 13.72 6.91 -8.81
N SER A 84 14.09 7.80 -9.72
CA SER A 84 14.47 9.19 -9.48
C SER A 84 14.86 9.54 -8.05
N ARG A 85 16.15 9.35 -7.73
CA ARG A 85 16.77 10.11 -6.64
C ARG A 85 16.92 11.56 -7.09
N HIS A 86 15.88 12.34 -6.79
CA HIS A 86 15.95 13.71 -6.29
C HIS A 86 17.17 14.54 -6.74
N HIS A 87 17.00 15.25 -7.87
CA HIS A 87 17.68 16.51 -8.11
C HIS A 87 17.19 17.56 -7.09
N TYR A 88 17.82 17.58 -5.93
CA TYR A 88 17.85 18.74 -5.05
C TYR A 88 19.30 18.91 -4.61
N ARG A 89 20.05 19.72 -5.35
CA ARG A 89 21.25 20.35 -4.82
C ARG A 89 21.04 21.85 -4.95
N SER A 90 20.59 22.41 -3.83
CA SER A 90 20.36 23.83 -3.59
C SER A 90 21.54 24.70 -3.98
N SER A 91 21.19 25.80 -4.61
CA SER A 91 21.88 27.08 -4.50
C SER A 91 21.99 27.52 -3.02
N ALA A 92 23.24 27.61 -2.55
CA ALA A 92 23.70 28.47 -1.46
C ALA A 92 25.15 28.81 -1.82
N GLY A 93 25.55 30.04 -2.10
CA GLY A 93 25.25 31.24 -1.35
C GLY A 93 26.33 31.43 -0.29
N ARG A 94 27.52 31.90 -0.71
CA ARG A 94 28.49 32.72 0.05
C ARG A 94 29.67 33.08 -0.84
#